data_AF-A0A916DTJ0-F1
#
_entry.id   AF-A0A916DTJ0-F1
#
_cell.length_a   1.000
_cell.length_b   1.000
_cell.length_c   1.000
_cell.angle_alpha   90.00
_cell.angle_beta   90.00
_cell.angle_gamma   90.00
#
_symmetry.space_group_name_H-M   'P 1'
#
loop_
_entity.id
_entity.type
_entity.pdbx_description
1 polymer ?
#
loop_
_entity_poly.entity_id
_entity_poly.type
_entity_poly.pdbx_seq_one_letter_code
_entity_poly.pdbx_strand_id
1 'polypeptide(L)'
;MIITRHFIGLVLLLTTHQLLTAQLRPVELNNASFEGVPHDAVTPNQWKSCGLDSSPDILPGPWGVYQKPTHGHTFLGLITRENNSWEALGQKMPRPLKKNKCYKFKIDLSSSPAYAGYSKPTRLRVWVGNTACDRAQLIATSPTIDHYEWKTYEFFFSVEEDYKYIIIECYYKEPAFHYYRGNLLIDNISAFEMCDRA
;
A
#
# COMPACT_ATOMS: atom_id res chain seq x y z
N MET A 1 -0.94 47.43 54.44
CA MET A 1 -2.18 47.03 53.75
C MET A 1 -1.83 46.78 52.29
N ILE A 2 -1.83 45.50 51.87
CA ILE A 2 -2.17 44.97 50.53
C ILE A 2 -1.23 45.37 49.35
N ILE A 3 -0.75 44.53 48.42
CA ILE A 3 -0.53 43.09 48.21
C ILE A 3 0.29 43.04 46.89
N THR A 4 1.43 42.32 46.92
CA THR A 4 2.14 41.60 45.82
C THR A 4 2.20 42.17 44.38
N ARG A 5 3.43 42.55 43.98
CA ARG A 5 3.99 42.31 42.63
C ARG A 5 3.91 40.80 42.30
N HIS A 6 3.93 40.47 41.01
CA HIS A 6 4.02 39.13 40.38
C HIS A 6 2.70 38.51 39.94
N PHE A 7 2.23 38.91 38.75
CA PHE A 7 1.28 38.12 37.94
C PHE A 7 1.60 38.21 36.43
N ILE A 8 2.89 38.17 36.08
CA ILE A 8 3.33 38.01 34.68
C ILE A 8 4.38 36.92 34.68
N GLY A 9 3.96 35.67 34.52
CA GLY A 9 4.89 34.53 34.54
C GLY A 9 4.26 33.14 34.35
N LEU A 10 2.93 33.02 34.39
CA LEU A 10 2.26 31.70 34.39
C LEU A 10 1.32 31.49 33.19
N VAL A 11 1.64 32.03 32.02
CA VAL A 11 0.87 31.76 30.78
C VAL A 11 1.71 31.08 29.68
N LEU A 12 3.03 30.95 29.88
CA LEU A 12 3.94 30.39 28.85
C LEU A 12 4.31 28.91 29.02
N LEU A 13 3.68 28.17 29.94
CA LEU A 13 4.02 26.77 30.24
C LEU A 13 2.99 25.73 29.74
N LEU A 14 1.87 26.17 29.16
CA LEU A 14 0.81 25.28 28.65
C LEU A 14 0.88 24.98 27.15
N THR A 15 1.76 25.64 26.38
CA THR A 15 1.86 25.44 24.92
C THR A 15 2.88 24.38 24.50
N THR A 16 3.69 23.85 25.43
CA THR A 16 4.77 22.88 25.09
C THR A 16 4.28 21.44 24.93
N HIS A 17 3.07 21.10 25.37
CA HIS A 17 2.56 19.72 25.31
C HIS A 17 1.99 19.31 23.95
N GLN A 18 1.71 20.24 23.03
CA GLN A 18 1.10 19.91 21.74
C GLN A 18 2.09 19.43 20.67
N LEU A 19 3.40 19.60 20.87
CA LEU A 19 4.40 19.23 19.87
C LEU A 19 4.83 17.74 19.94
N LEU A 20 4.57 17.04 21.04
CA LEU A 20 5.05 15.66 21.21
C LEU A 20 4.12 14.60 20.56
N THR A 21 2.85 14.92 20.31
CA THR A 21 1.86 13.96 19.80
C THR A 21 1.83 13.82 18.27
N ALA A 22 2.52 14.70 17.53
CA ALA A 22 2.47 14.67 16.06
C ALA A 22 3.29 13.53 15.43
N GLN A 23 4.29 12.98 16.13
CA GLN A 23 5.19 11.96 15.59
C GLN A 23 4.65 10.52 15.64
N LEU A 24 3.50 10.28 16.29
CA LEU A 24 2.93 8.93 16.48
C LEU A 24 1.76 8.59 15.55
N ARG A 25 1.30 9.50 14.67
CA ARG A 25 0.11 9.25 13.85
C ARG A 25 0.43 8.25 12.70
N PRO A 26 -0.33 7.15 12.52
CA PRO A 26 -0.15 6.18 11.43
C PRO A 26 -0.32 6.80 10.05
N VAL A 27 0.51 6.47 9.05
CA VAL A 27 0.34 6.99 7.68
C VAL A 27 -0.78 6.22 6.98
N GLU A 28 -1.92 6.86 6.79
CA GLU A 28 -3.06 6.29 6.06
C GLU A 28 -2.91 6.56 4.56
N LEU A 29 -3.12 5.53 3.74
CA LEU A 29 -3.16 5.67 2.29
C LEU A 29 -4.52 6.20 1.84
N ASN A 30 -4.56 6.98 0.77
CA ASN A 30 -5.83 7.37 0.17
C ASN A 30 -6.41 6.17 -0.60
N ASN A 31 -7.69 5.88 -0.41
CA ASN A 31 -8.36 4.77 -1.07
C ASN A 31 -7.60 3.42 -0.92
N ALA A 32 -7.28 3.06 0.32
CA ALA A 32 -6.46 1.91 0.66
C ALA A 32 -7.11 0.54 0.38
N SER A 33 -8.43 0.52 0.13
CA SER A 33 -9.21 -0.64 -0.31
C SER A 33 -9.62 -0.58 -1.78
N PHE A 34 -9.09 0.39 -2.54
CA PHE A 34 -9.33 0.46 -3.99
C PHE A 34 -10.81 0.56 -4.39
N GLU A 35 -11.58 1.28 -3.58
CA GLU A 35 -13.00 1.53 -3.81
C GLU A 35 -13.23 2.28 -5.13
N GLY A 36 -14.22 1.83 -5.90
CA GLY A 36 -14.60 2.40 -7.19
C GLY A 36 -15.80 1.69 -7.82
N VAL A 37 -16.07 1.98 -9.08
CA VAL A 37 -17.03 1.21 -9.89
C VAL A 37 -16.28 0.04 -10.53
N PRO A 38 -16.73 -1.21 -10.38
CA PRO A 38 -16.08 -2.34 -11.04
C PRO A 38 -15.95 -2.13 -12.55
N HIS A 39 -14.72 -2.24 -13.05
CA HIS A 39 -14.38 -2.01 -14.44
C HIS A 39 -12.98 -2.55 -14.73
N ASP A 40 -12.76 -3.09 -15.93
CA ASP A 40 -11.44 -3.49 -16.40
C ASP A 40 -10.61 -2.30 -16.90
N ALA A 41 -9.29 -2.37 -16.83
CA ALA A 41 -8.35 -1.38 -17.32
C ALA A 41 -8.58 0.05 -16.78
N VAL A 42 -9.06 0.17 -15.53
CA VAL A 42 -9.31 1.44 -14.85
C VAL A 42 -8.51 1.50 -13.56
N THR A 43 -7.68 2.54 -13.44
CA THR A 43 -6.96 2.81 -12.18
C THR A 43 -7.91 3.37 -11.12
N PRO A 44 -7.94 2.81 -9.89
CA PRO A 44 -8.74 3.35 -8.80
C PRO A 44 -8.41 4.83 -8.51
N ASN A 45 -9.41 5.59 -8.08
CA ASN A 45 -9.22 6.97 -7.67
C ASN A 45 -8.12 7.09 -6.61
N GLN A 46 -7.35 8.19 -6.66
CA GLN A 46 -6.17 8.46 -5.80
C GLN A 46 -4.92 7.63 -6.09
N TRP A 47 -5.01 6.67 -7.00
CA TRP A 47 -3.88 5.93 -7.51
C TRP A 47 -3.53 6.34 -8.94
N LYS A 48 -2.30 6.07 -9.34
CA LYS A 48 -1.80 6.27 -10.70
C LYS A 48 -1.16 4.98 -11.19
N SER A 49 -1.50 4.54 -12.39
CA SER A 49 -0.84 3.40 -13.01
C SER A 49 0.65 3.66 -13.25
N CYS A 50 1.45 2.62 -13.06
CA CYS A 50 2.91 2.65 -13.14
C CYS A 50 3.44 1.46 -13.93
N GLY A 51 4.42 1.71 -14.79
CA GLY A 51 5.01 0.68 -15.63
C GLY A 51 4.44 0.65 -17.05
N LEU A 52 5.03 -0.22 -17.88
CA LEU A 52 4.62 -0.41 -19.26
C LEU A 52 3.28 -1.14 -19.31
N ASP A 53 2.31 -0.57 -20.02
CA ASP A 53 0.97 -1.14 -20.22
C ASP A 53 0.27 -1.55 -18.91
N SER A 54 0.42 -0.74 -17.86
CA SER A 54 -0.26 -1.02 -16.59
C SER A 54 -1.71 -0.53 -16.62
N SER A 55 -2.62 -1.49 -16.65
CA SER A 55 -4.07 -1.30 -16.76
C SER A 55 -4.77 -2.11 -15.65
N PRO A 56 -4.59 -1.72 -14.37
CA PRO A 56 -5.23 -2.42 -13.25
C PRO A 56 -6.75 -2.51 -13.42
N ASP A 57 -7.34 -3.53 -12.79
CA ASP A 57 -8.79 -3.72 -12.79
C ASP A 57 -9.38 -3.39 -11.41
N ILE A 58 -10.56 -2.77 -11.41
CA ILE A 58 -11.41 -2.64 -10.22
C ILE A 58 -12.39 -3.81 -10.26
N LEU A 59 -12.26 -4.71 -9.30
CA LEU A 59 -13.00 -5.99 -9.21
C LEU A 59 -13.90 -5.96 -7.96
N PRO A 60 -14.93 -6.81 -7.82
CA PRO A 60 -15.30 -7.99 -8.61
C PRO A 60 -16.17 -7.69 -9.83
N GLY A 61 -16.28 -8.65 -10.75
CA GLY A 61 -17.17 -8.64 -11.91
C GLY A 61 -16.43 -8.87 -13.22
N PRO A 62 -15.55 -7.94 -13.63
CA PRO A 62 -14.74 -8.11 -14.84
C PRO A 62 -14.00 -9.45 -14.86
N TRP A 63 -13.87 -10.02 -16.06
CA TRP A 63 -13.15 -11.27 -16.32
C TRP A 63 -13.61 -12.50 -15.51
N GLY A 64 -14.81 -12.45 -14.91
CA GLY A 64 -15.32 -13.55 -14.10
C GLY A 64 -14.67 -13.67 -12.72
N VAL A 65 -14.02 -12.60 -12.22
CA VAL A 65 -13.45 -12.56 -10.88
C VAL A 65 -14.53 -12.11 -9.89
N TYR A 66 -14.99 -13.02 -9.04
CA TYR A 66 -16.15 -12.80 -8.14
C TYR A 66 -15.84 -13.00 -6.65
N GLN A 67 -14.57 -12.99 -6.24
CA GLN A 67 -14.21 -12.95 -4.82
C GLN A 67 -14.99 -11.81 -4.14
N LYS A 68 -15.46 -12.03 -2.91
CA LYS A 68 -16.02 -10.94 -2.10
C LYS A 68 -14.86 -10.10 -1.56
N PRO A 69 -14.90 -8.76 -1.65
CA PRO A 69 -13.89 -7.89 -1.01
C PRO A 69 -13.79 -8.16 0.49
N THR A 70 -12.62 -7.94 1.07
CA THR A 70 -12.43 -8.00 2.53
C THR A 70 -12.82 -6.70 3.21
N HIS A 71 -12.79 -5.58 2.49
CA HIS A 71 -13.27 -4.29 2.95
C HIS A 71 -14.02 -3.55 1.83
N GLY A 72 -15.06 -2.79 2.18
CA GLY A 72 -15.82 -2.02 1.19
C GLY A 72 -16.58 -2.91 0.18
N HIS A 73 -16.53 -2.53 -1.09
CA HIS A 73 -17.30 -3.15 -2.18
C HIS A 73 -16.45 -3.58 -3.36
N THR A 74 -15.22 -3.08 -3.49
CA THR A 74 -14.31 -3.45 -4.58
C THR A 74 -12.91 -3.74 -4.07
N PHE A 75 -12.08 -4.34 -4.92
CA PHE A 75 -10.68 -4.61 -4.68
C PHE A 75 -9.90 -4.50 -5.99
N LEU A 76 -8.58 -4.50 -5.89
CA LEU A 76 -7.69 -4.34 -7.03
C LEU A 76 -7.28 -5.68 -7.62
N GLY A 77 -7.34 -5.80 -8.94
CA GLY A 77 -6.66 -6.84 -9.72
C GLY A 77 -5.43 -6.29 -10.44
N LEU A 78 -4.32 -7.02 -10.35
CA LEU A 78 -3.09 -6.75 -11.11
C LEU A 78 -2.61 -8.02 -11.80
N ILE A 79 -1.98 -7.86 -12.96
CA ILE A 79 -1.46 -9.00 -13.75
C ILE A 79 0.04 -8.91 -14.09
N THR A 80 0.63 -10.08 -14.33
CA THR A 80 1.93 -10.23 -15.03
C THR A 80 1.70 -10.83 -16.42
N ARG A 81 2.64 -10.63 -17.36
CA ARG A 81 2.51 -11.09 -18.76
C ARG A 81 3.71 -11.95 -19.18
N GLU A 82 3.63 -12.63 -20.32
CA GLU A 82 4.75 -13.43 -20.84
C GLU A 82 5.88 -12.60 -21.48
N ASN A 83 5.66 -11.32 -21.75
CA ASN A 83 6.64 -10.41 -22.37
C ASN A 83 7.52 -9.65 -21.36
N ASN A 84 7.69 -10.18 -20.13
CA ASN A 84 8.42 -9.52 -19.05
C ASN A 84 7.84 -8.15 -18.65
N SER A 85 6.52 -8.03 -18.63
CA SER A 85 5.83 -6.85 -18.10
C SER A 85 4.85 -7.25 -17.02
N TRP A 86 4.58 -6.31 -16.11
CA TRP A 86 3.69 -6.49 -14.99
C TRP A 86 3.06 -5.16 -14.63
N GLU A 87 1.93 -5.24 -13.94
CA GLU A 87 1.19 -4.07 -13.53
C GLU A 87 1.63 -3.57 -12.16
N ALA A 88 1.64 -2.25 -12.06
CA ALA A 88 1.92 -1.53 -10.84
C ALA A 88 1.06 -0.27 -10.77
N LEU A 89 0.90 0.24 -9.56
CA LEU A 89 0.27 1.52 -9.31
C LEU A 89 0.95 2.19 -8.13
N GLY A 90 0.97 3.51 -8.14
CA GLY A 90 1.54 4.30 -7.06
C GLY A 90 0.64 5.45 -6.67
N GLN A 91 0.83 5.92 -5.44
CA GLN A 91 0.19 7.13 -4.96
C GLN A 91 1.13 7.96 -4.10
N LYS A 92 0.84 9.26 -4.02
CA LYS A 92 1.46 10.13 -3.03
C LYS A 92 0.82 9.86 -1.68
N MET A 93 1.61 9.54 -0.68
CA MET A 93 1.12 9.38 0.69
C MET A 93 0.74 10.76 1.26
N PRO A 94 -0.34 10.87 2.06
CA PRO A 94 -0.69 12.11 2.76
C PRO A 94 0.42 12.66 3.64
N ARG A 95 1.25 11.77 4.20
CA ARG A 95 2.44 12.11 4.98
C ARG A 95 3.63 11.25 4.57
N PRO A 96 4.86 11.81 4.58
CA PRO A 96 6.04 11.05 4.22
C PRO A 96 6.39 10.03 5.31
N LEU A 97 6.95 8.90 4.88
CA LEU A 97 7.71 8.02 5.75
C LEU A 97 9.03 8.69 6.10
N LYS A 98 9.50 8.44 7.33
CA LYS A 98 10.66 9.12 7.89
C LYS A 98 11.86 8.21 7.96
N LYS A 99 13.00 8.72 7.50
CA LYS A 99 14.29 8.05 7.55
C LYS A 99 14.55 7.38 8.91
N ASN A 100 15.08 6.16 8.87
CA ASN A 100 15.46 5.36 10.02
C ASN A 100 14.32 5.11 11.02
N LYS A 101 13.06 5.12 10.55
CA LYS A 101 11.90 4.68 11.34
C LYS A 101 11.44 3.32 10.86
N CYS A 102 11.08 2.48 11.82
CA CYS A 102 10.43 1.21 11.58
C CYS A 102 8.92 1.43 11.47
N TYR A 103 8.32 0.83 10.45
CA TYR A 103 6.89 0.81 10.21
C TYR A 103 6.40 -0.63 10.05
N LYS A 104 5.11 -0.83 10.35
CA LYS A 104 4.37 -2.05 10.05
C LYS A 104 3.07 -1.73 9.35
N PHE A 105 2.63 -2.62 8.46
CA PHE A 105 1.32 -2.54 7.82
C PHE A 105 0.81 -3.94 7.48
N LYS A 106 -0.49 -4.03 7.30
CA LYS A 106 -1.21 -5.23 6.86
C LYS A 106 -1.84 -5.01 5.50
N ILE A 107 -2.02 -6.09 4.76
CA ILE A 107 -2.66 -6.09 3.44
C ILE A 107 -3.31 -7.45 3.21
N ASP A 108 -4.50 -7.45 2.61
CA ASP A 108 -5.19 -8.69 2.24
C ASP A 108 -4.80 -9.07 0.81
N LEU A 109 -4.34 -10.31 0.63
CA LEU A 109 -3.91 -10.84 -0.66
C LEU A 109 -4.70 -12.09 -1.01
N SER A 110 -4.96 -12.25 -2.31
CA SER A 110 -5.59 -13.41 -2.91
C SER A 110 -5.13 -13.58 -4.36
N SER A 111 -5.51 -14.67 -5.01
CA SER A 111 -5.36 -14.91 -6.45
C SER A 111 -6.64 -15.53 -7.01
N SER A 112 -6.92 -15.30 -8.28
CA SER A 112 -8.08 -15.89 -8.96
C SER A 112 -7.69 -16.86 -10.07
N PRO A 113 -8.23 -18.09 -10.11
CA PRO A 113 -8.06 -18.99 -11.25
C PRO A 113 -8.88 -18.56 -12.47
N ALA A 114 -9.88 -17.68 -12.30
CA ALA A 114 -10.84 -17.30 -13.34
C ALA A 114 -10.40 -16.10 -14.21
N TYR A 115 -9.30 -15.42 -13.84
CA TYR A 115 -8.91 -14.11 -14.38
C TYR A 115 -8.38 -14.18 -15.83
N ALA A 116 -9.25 -14.41 -16.81
CA ALA A 116 -8.96 -14.32 -18.25
C ALA A 116 -7.61 -14.94 -18.71
N GLY A 117 -7.28 -16.13 -18.21
CA GLY A 117 -6.04 -16.84 -18.53
C GLY A 117 -4.79 -16.38 -17.77
N TYR A 118 -4.90 -15.41 -16.87
CA TYR A 118 -3.87 -14.96 -15.94
C TYR A 118 -3.85 -15.78 -14.66
N SER A 119 -3.98 -17.10 -14.72
CA SER A 119 -4.24 -17.94 -13.54
C SER A 119 -2.99 -18.35 -12.73
N LYS A 120 -1.78 -18.02 -13.19
CA LYS A 120 -0.56 -18.44 -12.48
C LYS A 120 -0.31 -17.56 -11.25
N PRO A 121 0.22 -18.14 -10.16
CA PRO A 121 0.44 -17.41 -8.93
C PRO A 121 1.59 -16.42 -9.07
N THR A 122 1.47 -15.29 -8.39
CA THR A 122 2.42 -14.17 -8.40
C THR A 122 2.75 -13.77 -6.97
N ARG A 123 3.46 -12.66 -6.77
CA ARG A 123 3.72 -12.11 -5.44
C ARG A 123 3.55 -10.60 -5.46
N LEU A 124 3.25 -10.04 -4.29
CA LEU A 124 3.29 -8.61 -4.03
C LEU A 124 4.74 -8.16 -3.93
N ARG A 125 5.08 -7.04 -4.56
CA ARG A 125 6.19 -6.17 -4.14
C ARG A 125 5.67 -4.79 -3.82
N VAL A 126 6.23 -4.18 -2.78
CA VAL A 126 5.91 -2.82 -2.36
C VAL A 126 7.19 -2.01 -2.29
N TRP A 127 7.20 -0.91 -3.03
CA TRP A 127 8.30 0.04 -3.08
C TRP A 127 7.90 1.38 -2.50
N VAL A 128 8.89 2.14 -2.06
CA VAL A 128 8.74 3.56 -1.73
C VAL A 128 9.65 4.38 -2.62
N GLY A 129 9.27 5.64 -2.84
CA GLY A 129 9.99 6.56 -3.72
C GLY A 129 9.60 8.01 -3.49
N ASN A 130 10.17 8.89 -4.32
CA ASN A 130 9.94 10.34 -4.25
C ASN A 130 9.20 10.92 -5.46
N THR A 131 8.83 10.07 -6.43
CA THR A 131 7.87 10.38 -7.49
C THR A 131 6.88 9.22 -7.71
N ALA A 132 5.80 9.44 -8.47
CA ALA A 132 4.65 8.54 -8.54
C ALA A 132 4.93 7.09 -8.94
N CYS A 133 6.01 6.80 -9.67
CA CYS A 133 6.38 5.46 -10.12
C CYS A 133 7.85 5.12 -9.85
N ASP A 134 8.45 5.83 -8.90
CA ASP A 134 9.84 5.67 -8.50
C ASP A 134 10.02 4.45 -7.60
N ARG A 135 10.95 3.57 -7.95
CA ARG A 135 11.27 2.33 -7.23
C ARG A 135 12.58 2.51 -6.45
N ALA A 136 12.61 3.46 -5.53
CA ALA A 136 13.83 3.81 -4.81
C ALA A 136 14.23 2.75 -3.79
N GLN A 137 13.28 2.24 -3.00
CA GLN A 137 13.54 1.19 -2.00
C GLN A 137 12.42 0.16 -1.95
N LEU A 138 12.77 -1.13 -2.05
CA LEU A 138 11.85 -2.25 -1.86
C LEU A 138 11.65 -2.46 -0.35
N ILE A 139 10.41 -2.33 0.13
CA ILE A 139 10.08 -2.40 1.55
C ILE A 139 9.32 -3.66 1.95
N ALA A 140 8.65 -4.32 1.00
CA ALA A 140 7.96 -5.57 1.27
C ALA A 140 7.92 -6.47 0.02
N THR A 141 8.04 -7.77 0.24
CA THR A 141 7.81 -8.82 -0.76
C THR A 141 7.03 -9.94 -0.10
N SER A 142 5.88 -10.31 -0.65
CA SER A 142 5.12 -11.45 -0.13
C SER A 142 5.74 -12.79 -0.57
N PRO A 143 5.38 -13.90 0.11
CA PRO A 143 5.43 -15.21 -0.53
C PRO A 143 4.63 -15.23 -1.84
N THR A 144 4.81 -16.28 -2.62
CA THR A 144 3.94 -16.55 -3.77
C THR A 144 2.50 -16.75 -3.29
N ILE A 145 1.55 -16.03 -3.89
CA ILE A 145 0.13 -16.07 -3.57
C ILE A 145 -0.54 -17.01 -4.56
N ASP A 146 -0.94 -18.19 -4.08
CA ASP A 146 -1.51 -19.29 -4.87
C ASP A 146 -2.85 -19.80 -4.30
N HIS A 147 -3.50 -18.99 -3.47
CA HIS A 147 -4.76 -19.32 -2.82
C HIS A 147 -5.88 -18.38 -3.27
N TYR A 148 -7.11 -18.91 -3.30
CA TYR A 148 -8.32 -18.18 -3.68
C TYR A 148 -8.89 -17.38 -2.52
N GLU A 149 -8.78 -17.92 -1.30
CA GLU A 149 -9.26 -17.28 -0.08
C GLU A 149 -8.41 -16.04 0.22
N TRP A 150 -9.02 -15.00 0.79
CA TRP A 150 -8.25 -13.87 1.29
C TRP A 150 -7.42 -14.25 2.51
N LYS A 151 -6.17 -13.81 2.53
CA LYS A 151 -5.29 -13.91 3.71
C LYS A 151 -4.63 -12.57 3.97
N THR A 152 -4.59 -12.18 5.23
CA THR A 152 -3.91 -10.96 5.68
C THR A 152 -2.41 -11.24 5.88
N TYR A 153 -1.58 -10.41 5.28
CA TYR A 153 -0.13 -10.41 5.42
C TYR A 153 0.31 -9.18 6.18
N GLU A 154 1.25 -9.34 7.12
CA GLU A 154 1.85 -8.23 7.86
C GLU A 154 3.31 -8.09 7.47
N PHE A 155 3.73 -6.86 7.21
CA PHE A 155 5.10 -6.53 6.83
C PHE A 155 5.68 -5.50 7.79
N PHE A 156 6.94 -5.70 8.15
CA PHE A 156 7.75 -4.78 8.95
C PHE A 156 8.89 -4.27 8.09
N PHE A 157 9.12 -2.96 8.09
CA PHE A 157 10.14 -2.37 7.24
C PHE A 157 10.69 -1.08 7.85
N SER A 158 11.86 -0.67 7.38
CA SER A 158 12.43 0.65 7.69
C SER A 158 12.84 1.35 6.39
N VAL A 159 12.91 2.68 6.41
CA VAL A 159 13.26 3.46 5.22
C VAL A 159 14.61 4.17 5.39
N GLU A 160 15.41 4.17 4.33
CA GLU A 160 16.77 4.74 4.31
C GLU A 160 16.78 6.26 4.13
N GLU A 161 15.68 6.80 3.62
CA GLU A 161 15.42 8.21 3.38
C GLU A 161 13.96 8.58 3.72
N ASP A 162 13.66 9.87 3.63
CA ASP A 162 12.26 10.32 3.65
C ASP A 162 11.62 10.03 2.29
N TYR A 163 10.54 9.26 2.28
CA TYR A 163 9.81 8.90 1.06
C TYR A 163 8.36 9.39 1.09
N LYS A 164 7.88 9.85 -0.06
CA LYS A 164 6.55 10.48 -0.22
C LYS A 164 5.57 9.66 -1.04
N TYR A 165 6.04 8.61 -1.69
CA TYR A 165 5.23 7.75 -2.57
C TYR A 165 5.36 6.29 -2.16
N ILE A 166 4.27 5.57 -2.37
CA ILE A 166 4.17 4.12 -2.26
C ILE A 166 3.83 3.57 -3.65
N ILE A 167 4.47 2.49 -4.06
CA ILE A 167 4.24 1.80 -5.32
C ILE A 167 3.97 0.34 -5.00
N ILE A 168 2.88 -0.18 -5.51
CA ILE A 168 2.44 -1.56 -5.35
C ILE A 168 2.54 -2.23 -6.71
N GLU A 169 3.09 -3.43 -6.76
CA GLU A 169 3.16 -4.18 -8.01
C GLU A 169 2.95 -5.67 -7.81
N CYS A 170 2.30 -6.26 -8.79
CA CYS A 170 2.25 -7.70 -8.96
C CYS A 170 3.55 -8.14 -9.67
N TYR A 171 4.24 -9.13 -9.15
CA TYR A 171 5.49 -9.60 -9.75
C TYR A 171 5.55 -11.11 -9.85
N TYR A 172 6.37 -11.61 -10.77
CA TYR A 172 6.58 -13.04 -10.96
C TYR A 172 7.09 -13.70 -9.67
N LYS A 173 6.79 -14.98 -9.50
CA LYS A 173 7.47 -15.79 -8.49
C LYS A 173 8.98 -15.81 -8.79
N GLU A 174 9.79 -15.79 -7.75
CA GLU A 174 11.24 -15.95 -7.86
C GLU A 174 11.68 -17.16 -7.04
N PRO A 175 12.52 -18.05 -7.61
CA PRO A 175 12.98 -18.02 -9.02
C PRO A 175 11.85 -18.43 -10.00
N ALA A 176 11.86 -17.86 -11.22
CA ALA A 176 11.03 -18.29 -12.34
C ALA A 176 11.90 -18.50 -13.58
N PHE A 177 11.67 -19.62 -14.29
CA PHE A 177 12.39 -19.95 -15.53
C PHE A 177 11.87 -19.20 -16.76
N HIS A 178 10.61 -18.77 -16.73
CA HIS A 178 9.94 -18.06 -17.82
C HIS A 178 8.99 -17.01 -17.24
N TYR A 179 8.79 -15.92 -17.97
CA TYR A 179 7.71 -14.97 -17.70
C TYR A 179 6.37 -15.56 -18.08
N TYR A 180 5.31 -15.17 -17.37
CA TYR A 180 4.00 -15.80 -17.54
C TYR A 180 2.83 -14.90 -17.17
N ARG A 181 1.65 -15.29 -17.66
CA ARG A 181 0.36 -14.71 -17.31
C ARG A 181 -0.09 -15.14 -15.93
N GLY A 182 -0.03 -14.23 -14.98
CA GLY A 182 -0.42 -14.45 -13.59
C GLY A 182 -1.18 -13.25 -13.04
N ASN A 183 -1.81 -13.43 -11.89
CA ASN A 183 -2.56 -12.37 -11.23
C ASN A 183 -2.28 -12.28 -9.74
N LEU A 184 -2.57 -11.11 -9.18
CA LEU A 184 -2.61 -10.81 -7.76
C LEU A 184 -3.86 -9.98 -7.48
N LEU A 185 -4.62 -10.39 -6.46
CA LEU A 185 -5.73 -9.62 -5.93
C LEU A 185 -5.29 -8.97 -4.62
N ILE A 186 -5.65 -7.71 -4.43
CA ILE A 186 -5.20 -6.88 -3.32
C ILE A 186 -6.36 -6.08 -2.75
N ASP A 187 -6.53 -6.11 -1.43
CA ASP A 187 -7.53 -5.31 -0.73
C ASP A 187 -7.00 -4.86 0.66
N ASN A 188 -7.68 -3.87 1.24
CA ASN A 188 -7.65 -3.54 2.66
C ASN A 188 -6.23 -3.30 3.22
N ILE A 189 -5.50 -2.37 2.61
CA ILE A 189 -4.21 -1.95 3.14
C ILE A 189 -4.43 -1.14 4.42
N SER A 190 -3.85 -1.60 5.54
CA SER A 190 -3.91 -0.86 6.79
C SER A 190 -3.07 0.41 6.73
N ALA A 191 -3.29 1.31 7.68
CA ALA A 191 -2.35 2.40 7.91
C ALA A 191 -0.95 1.86 8.23
N PHE A 192 0.08 2.65 7.90
CA PHE A 192 1.45 2.33 8.25
C PHE A 192 1.72 2.87 9.65
N GLU A 193 1.75 1.97 10.61
CA GLU A 193 2.00 2.26 12.01
C GLU A 193 3.48 2.20 12.31
N MET A 194 3.97 2.99 13.27
CA MET A 194 5.34 2.79 13.74
C MET A 194 5.42 1.44 14.48
N CYS A 195 6.53 0.73 14.31
CA CYS A 195 6.79 -0.46 15.11
C CYS A 195 6.87 -0.10 16.58
N ASP A 196 6.37 -0.97 17.44
CA ASP A 196 6.54 -0.86 18.88
C ASP A 196 8.05 -0.84 19.17
N ARG A 197 8.51 0.11 19.99
CA ARG A 197 9.91 0.10 20.45
C ARG A 197 10.06 -1.08 21.40
N ALA A 198 11.00 -1.98 21.09
CA ALA A 198 11.48 -2.96 22.05
C ALA A 198 12.16 -2.26 23.24
#